data_AF-A0AAV6A4Z5-F1
#
_entry.id   AF-A0AAV6A4Z5-F1
#
_cell.length_a   1.000
_cell.length_b   1.000
_cell.length_c   1.000
_cell.angle_alpha   90.00
_cell.angle_beta   90.00
_cell.angle_gamma   90.00
#
_symmetry.space_group_name_H-M   'P 1'
#
loop_
_entity.id
_entity.type
_entity.pdbx_description
1 polymer ?
#
loop_
_entity_poly.entity_id
_entity_poly.type
_entity_poly.pdbx_seq_one_letter_code
_entity_poly.pdbx_strand_id
1 'polypeptide(L)'
;MAAETIDGLTSLDLTRRGAIAFLHAEGRRLVGEPLALAAAREALARTSEGGVVAILTGFPEFPWIGRGVAETDGPIGAAVLARALIRACRAIPILPCEPHFAPVIMAALRGIGLTPVPAAGVEVKTLQPGDPVCLVEATDEPVHASRWLATRSPALVVAIERPGQAATGVYHSMSGRDVSHCLNNFEEIFRAAHAAGIWTIGVGDGGNEVGMGKLRRIVRAHVKAGEAC
;
A
#
# COMPACT_ATOMS: atom_id res chain seq x y z
N MET A 1 7.96 12.09 21.87
CA MET A 1 9.11 12.78 21.25
C MET A 1 9.58 12.07 19.98
N ALA A 2 10.07 10.81 20.03
CA ALA A 2 10.57 10.12 18.83
C ALA A 2 9.52 9.97 17.70
N ALA A 3 8.29 9.56 18.03
CA ALA A 3 7.22 9.42 17.04
C ALA A 3 6.86 10.73 16.34
N GLU A 4 6.81 11.85 17.08
CA GLU A 4 6.57 13.18 16.49
C GLU A 4 7.69 13.59 15.54
N THR A 5 8.94 13.28 15.89
CA THR A 5 10.09 13.54 15.01
C THR A 5 10.02 12.71 13.73
N ILE A 6 9.65 11.42 13.83
CA ILE A 6 9.50 10.55 12.66
C ILE A 6 8.40 11.10 11.74
N ASP A 7 7.21 11.35 12.28
CA ASP A 7 6.09 11.91 11.51
C ASP A 7 6.51 13.20 10.79
N GLY A 8 7.10 14.15 11.53
CA GLY A 8 7.56 15.42 10.98
C GLY A 8 8.59 15.27 9.85
N LEU A 9 9.51 14.30 9.96
CA LEU A 9 10.48 13.99 8.91
C LEU A 9 9.82 13.34 7.69
N THR A 10 8.89 12.42 7.91
CA THR A 10 8.16 11.72 6.84
C THR A 10 7.14 12.61 6.13
N SER A 11 6.75 13.73 6.73
CA SER A 11 5.84 14.73 6.14
C SER A 11 6.55 15.93 5.51
N LEU A 12 7.87 15.86 5.29
CA LEU A 12 8.59 16.93 4.62
C LEU A 12 8.23 16.98 3.14
N ASP A 13 7.82 18.16 2.68
CA ASP A 13 7.49 18.39 1.28
C ASP A 13 8.73 18.66 0.44
N LEU A 14 9.54 17.63 0.23
CA LEU A 14 10.80 17.70 -0.53
C LEU A 14 10.57 18.03 -2.01
N THR A 15 9.42 17.60 -2.56
CA THR A 15 9.04 17.82 -3.97
C THR A 15 8.36 19.17 -4.19
N ARG A 16 8.09 19.93 -3.10
CA ARG A 16 7.42 21.24 -3.10
C ARG A 16 6.03 21.22 -3.76
N ARG A 17 5.27 20.15 -3.53
CA ARG A 17 3.89 19.98 -4.05
C ARG A 17 2.88 20.89 -3.34
N GLY A 18 3.18 21.33 -2.13
CA GLY A 18 2.37 22.24 -1.31
C GLY A 18 1.22 21.58 -0.55
N ALA A 19 0.95 20.30 -0.76
CA ALA A 19 -0.20 19.59 -0.19
C ALA A 19 0.12 18.73 1.04
N ILE A 20 1.35 18.21 1.15
CA ILE A 20 1.74 17.21 2.15
C ILE A 20 1.47 17.70 3.58
N ALA A 21 1.81 18.96 3.90
CA ALA A 21 1.57 19.52 5.22
C ALA A 21 0.08 19.53 5.60
N PHE A 22 -0.82 19.81 4.64
CA PHE A 22 -2.26 19.82 4.87
C PHE A 22 -2.83 18.40 5.02
N LEU A 23 -2.37 17.47 4.17
CA LEU A 23 -2.76 16.06 4.26
C LEU A 23 -2.33 15.45 5.60
N HIS A 24 -1.07 15.68 5.98
CA HIS A 24 -0.54 15.22 7.26
C HIS A 24 -1.28 15.84 8.45
N ALA A 25 -1.52 17.15 8.44
CA ALA A 25 -2.23 17.82 9.54
C ALA A 25 -3.66 17.27 9.73
N GLU A 26 -4.41 17.04 8.65
CA GLU A 26 -5.75 16.46 8.75
C GLU A 26 -5.72 14.99 9.18
N GLY A 27 -4.78 14.20 8.66
CA GLY A 27 -4.55 12.84 9.14
C GLY A 27 -4.29 12.82 10.64
N ARG A 28 -3.34 13.63 11.11
CA ARG A 28 -2.96 13.77 12.53
C ARG A 28 -4.16 14.19 13.38
N ARG A 29 -5.02 15.09 12.88
CA ARG A 29 -6.25 15.52 13.54
C ARG A 29 -7.28 14.40 13.67
N LEU A 30 -7.48 13.61 12.60
CA LEU A 30 -8.44 12.49 12.60
C LEU A 30 -8.02 11.35 13.52
N VAL A 31 -6.71 11.09 13.61
CA VAL A 31 -6.16 9.98 14.41
C VAL A 31 -5.91 10.40 15.86
N GLY A 32 -5.55 11.67 16.12
CA GLY A 32 -5.30 12.19 17.47
C GLY A 32 -3.91 11.92 18.03
N GLU A 33 -3.11 11.06 17.40
CA GLU A 33 -1.70 10.77 17.76
C GLU A 33 -0.80 10.68 16.51
N PRO A 34 0.53 10.54 16.63
CA PRO A 34 1.42 10.43 15.48
C PRO A 34 1.01 9.26 14.57
N LEU A 35 0.88 9.53 13.28
CA LEU A 35 0.33 8.62 12.27
C LEU A 35 1.16 7.34 12.18
N ALA A 36 2.49 7.46 12.11
CA ALA A 36 3.36 6.29 12.05
C ALA A 36 3.25 5.44 13.33
N LEU A 37 3.11 6.07 14.50
CA LEU A 37 2.96 5.35 15.77
C LEU A 37 1.61 4.63 15.86
N ALA A 38 0.51 5.32 15.50
CA ALA A 38 -0.82 4.73 15.48
C ALA A 38 -0.87 3.52 14.53
N ALA A 39 -0.35 3.69 13.32
CA ALA A 39 -0.28 2.63 12.32
C ALA A 39 0.57 1.45 12.82
N ALA A 40 1.75 1.70 13.37
CA ALA A 40 2.63 0.66 13.91
C ALA A 40 1.99 -0.10 15.08
N ARG A 41 1.34 0.61 16.01
CA ARG A 41 0.67 -0.02 17.15
C ARG A 41 -0.44 -0.95 16.69
N GLU A 42 -1.31 -0.51 15.80
CA GLU A 42 -2.38 -1.36 15.28
C GLU A 42 -1.81 -2.51 14.44
N ALA A 43 -0.80 -2.27 13.59
CA ALA A 43 -0.17 -3.36 12.83
C ALA A 43 0.37 -4.47 13.73
N LEU A 44 1.02 -4.12 14.85
CA LEU A 44 1.52 -5.08 15.84
C LEU A 44 0.40 -5.75 16.65
N ALA A 45 -0.64 -5.00 17.02
CA ALA A 45 -1.77 -5.54 17.79
C ALA A 45 -2.63 -6.51 16.97
N ARG A 46 -2.73 -6.31 15.65
CA ARG A 46 -3.58 -7.11 14.74
C ARG A 46 -2.84 -8.29 14.14
N THR A 47 -1.51 -8.24 14.06
CA THR A 47 -0.70 -9.30 13.46
C THR A 47 -0.12 -10.19 14.54
N SER A 48 -0.78 -11.32 14.80
CA SER A 48 -0.22 -12.38 15.65
C SER A 48 1.05 -12.98 15.05
N GLU A 49 1.80 -13.74 15.85
CA GLU A 49 2.98 -14.46 15.34
C GLU A 49 2.61 -15.32 14.11
N GLY A 50 3.35 -15.16 13.02
CA GLY A 50 3.08 -15.89 11.77
C GLY A 50 1.83 -15.43 11.01
N GLY A 51 1.20 -14.33 11.44
CA GLY A 51 0.05 -13.76 10.75
C GLY A 51 0.38 -13.30 9.33
N VAL A 52 -0.57 -13.50 8.41
CA VAL A 52 -0.44 -13.05 7.03
C VAL A 52 -0.69 -11.55 6.94
N VAL A 53 0.19 -10.83 6.25
CA VAL A 53 0.03 -9.40 5.99
C VAL A 53 0.00 -9.16 4.49
N ALA A 54 -1.08 -8.58 3.99
CA ALA A 54 -1.18 -8.16 2.60
C ALA A 54 -0.63 -6.74 2.45
N ILE A 55 0.28 -6.52 1.49
CA ILE A 55 0.80 -5.17 1.19
C ILE A 55 0.54 -4.89 -0.30
N LEU A 56 -0.34 -3.94 -0.58
CA LEU A 56 -0.71 -3.51 -1.92
C LEU A 56 0.17 -2.32 -2.29
N THR A 57 0.89 -2.39 -3.41
CA THR A 57 1.77 -1.31 -3.84
C THR A 57 1.97 -1.33 -5.36
N GLY A 58 2.41 -0.20 -5.90
CA GLY A 58 2.71 -0.01 -7.31
C GLY A 58 1.79 1.04 -7.92
N PHE A 59 2.44 2.06 -8.48
CA PHE A 59 1.83 3.17 -9.21
C PHE A 59 2.51 3.31 -10.59
N PRO A 60 1.77 3.60 -11.67
CA PRO A 60 2.37 3.83 -12.99
C PRO A 60 2.91 5.28 -13.14
N GLU A 61 4.24 5.46 -13.12
CA GLU A 61 4.90 6.77 -13.39
C GLU A 61 4.76 7.18 -14.87
N PHE A 62 4.99 6.22 -15.77
CA PHE A 62 4.95 6.44 -17.23
C PHE A 62 3.82 5.64 -17.88
N PRO A 63 2.54 6.02 -17.69
CA PRO A 63 1.38 5.25 -18.13
C PRO A 63 1.25 5.12 -19.66
N TRP A 64 1.98 5.91 -20.44
CA TRP A 64 2.01 5.86 -21.92
C TRP A 64 3.00 4.83 -22.47
N ILE A 65 3.84 4.21 -21.63
CA ILE A 65 4.78 3.17 -22.05
C ILE A 65 4.18 1.81 -21.72
N GLY A 66 3.66 1.10 -22.74
CA GLY A 66 3.04 -0.22 -22.56
C GLY A 66 1.82 -0.15 -21.65
N ARG A 67 1.80 -0.98 -20.58
CA ARG A 67 0.78 -0.93 -19.52
C ARG A 67 1.17 -0.03 -18.35
N GLY A 68 2.16 0.83 -18.52
CA GLY A 68 2.71 1.67 -17.45
C GLY A 68 4.00 1.08 -16.90
N VAL A 69 4.96 1.96 -16.62
CA VAL A 69 6.20 1.61 -15.91
C VAL A 69 5.96 1.89 -14.44
N ALA A 70 6.22 0.89 -13.59
CA ALA A 70 6.13 1.04 -12.15
C ALA A 70 7.12 2.10 -11.67
N GLU A 71 6.66 2.98 -10.79
CA GLU A 71 7.54 3.86 -10.05
C GLU A 71 8.27 3.12 -8.91
N THR A 72 9.23 3.80 -8.29
CA THR A 72 9.97 3.26 -7.14
C THR A 72 9.34 3.60 -5.79
N ASP A 73 8.51 4.65 -5.74
CA ASP A 73 7.72 4.98 -4.55
C ASP A 73 6.61 3.96 -4.35
N GLY A 74 6.40 3.53 -3.12
CA GLY A 74 5.61 2.33 -2.80
C GLY A 74 6.46 1.07 -2.63
N PRO A 75 7.00 0.43 -3.69
CA PRO A 75 7.72 -0.83 -3.59
C PRO A 75 8.84 -0.86 -2.56
N ILE A 76 9.60 0.23 -2.43
CA ILE A 76 10.67 0.33 -1.42
C ILE A 76 10.07 0.35 0.00
N GLY A 77 9.05 1.18 0.24
CA GLY A 77 8.35 1.23 1.53
C GLY A 77 7.68 -0.09 1.88
N ALA A 78 7.05 -0.76 0.90
CA ALA A 78 6.46 -2.08 1.05
C ALA A 78 7.49 -3.15 1.43
N ALA A 79 8.66 -3.15 0.79
CA ALA A 79 9.74 -4.08 1.13
C ALA A 79 10.29 -3.84 2.54
N VAL A 80 10.49 -2.57 2.93
CA VAL A 80 10.94 -2.20 4.28
C VAL A 80 9.90 -2.62 5.33
N LEU A 81 8.61 -2.36 5.09
CA LEU A 81 7.53 -2.74 6.00
C LEU A 81 7.41 -4.26 6.12
N ALA A 82 7.48 -5.00 5.01
CA ALA A 82 7.49 -6.45 4.99
C ALA A 82 8.61 -7.01 5.88
N ARG A 83 9.84 -6.50 5.73
CA ARG A 83 10.98 -6.91 6.57
C ARG A 83 10.77 -6.56 8.04
N ALA A 84 10.23 -5.37 8.33
CA ALA A 84 9.96 -4.95 9.70
C ALA A 84 8.95 -5.88 10.40
N LEU A 85 7.87 -6.26 9.71
CA LEU A 85 6.84 -7.14 10.26
C LEU A 85 7.34 -8.60 10.40
N ILE A 86 8.15 -9.09 9.45
CA ILE A 86 8.87 -10.37 9.63
C ILE A 86 9.71 -10.34 10.91
N ARG A 87 10.44 -9.25 11.17
CA ARG A 87 11.31 -9.16 12.35
C ARG A 87 10.54 -8.96 13.65
N ALA A 88 9.44 -8.21 13.63
CA ALA A 88 8.70 -7.86 14.83
C ALA A 88 7.72 -8.94 15.26
N CYS A 89 6.98 -9.54 14.32
CA CYS A 89 5.91 -10.50 14.60
C CYS A 89 6.01 -11.77 13.75
N ARG A 90 7.16 -12.04 13.11
CA ARG A 90 7.37 -13.25 12.31
C ARG A 90 6.31 -13.41 11.21
N ALA A 91 5.75 -12.28 10.75
CA ALA A 91 4.67 -12.23 9.79
C ALA A 91 5.04 -12.88 8.45
N ILE A 92 4.01 -13.26 7.70
CA ILE A 92 4.15 -13.77 6.34
C ILE A 92 3.60 -12.71 5.36
N PRO A 93 4.47 -11.91 4.72
CA PRO A 93 4.02 -10.87 3.80
C PRO A 93 3.66 -11.44 2.42
N ILE A 94 2.56 -10.93 1.85
CA ILE A 94 2.09 -11.24 0.50
C ILE A 94 1.80 -9.93 -0.23
N LEU A 95 2.41 -9.73 -1.39
CA LEU A 95 2.25 -8.55 -2.22
C LEU A 95 1.54 -8.94 -3.53
N PRO A 96 0.21 -8.80 -3.60
CA PRO A 96 -0.51 -8.94 -4.86
C PRO A 96 -0.30 -7.69 -5.73
N CYS A 97 -0.01 -7.89 -7.01
CA CYS A 97 0.30 -6.78 -7.93
C CYS A 97 0.08 -7.14 -9.39
N GLU A 98 0.09 -6.13 -10.25
CA GLU A 98 0.16 -6.32 -11.69
C GLU A 98 1.52 -6.92 -12.10
N PRO A 99 1.59 -7.78 -13.13
CA PRO A 99 2.85 -8.40 -13.55
C PRO A 99 3.94 -7.42 -13.95
N HIS A 100 3.56 -6.28 -14.51
CA HIS A 100 4.51 -5.24 -14.92
C HIS A 100 5.05 -4.40 -13.75
N PHE A 101 4.45 -4.48 -12.56
CA PHE A 101 4.99 -3.90 -11.32
C PHE A 101 5.90 -4.88 -10.55
N ALA A 102 5.71 -6.19 -10.76
CA ALA A 102 6.45 -7.23 -10.06
C ALA A 102 7.98 -7.10 -10.13
N PRO A 103 8.62 -6.74 -11.27
CA PRO A 103 10.08 -6.60 -11.33
C PRO A 103 10.65 -5.58 -10.34
N VAL A 104 10.01 -4.40 -10.20
CA VAL A 104 10.45 -3.35 -9.28
C VAL A 104 10.21 -3.78 -7.83
N ILE A 105 9.06 -4.39 -7.53
CA ILE A 105 8.75 -4.95 -6.21
C ILE A 105 9.78 -6.02 -5.81
N MET A 106 10.07 -6.97 -6.70
CA MET A 106 11.06 -8.01 -6.44
C MET A 106 12.47 -7.45 -6.26
N ALA A 107 12.84 -6.40 -7.01
CA ALA A 107 14.12 -5.72 -6.84
C ALA A 107 14.22 -5.04 -5.46
N ALA A 108 13.17 -4.33 -5.02
CA ALA A 108 13.11 -3.71 -3.70
C ALA A 108 13.22 -4.75 -2.56
N LEU A 109 12.50 -5.87 -2.68
CA LEU A 109 12.57 -6.98 -1.72
C LEU A 109 13.98 -7.56 -1.62
N ARG A 110 14.65 -7.82 -2.76
CA ARG A 110 16.05 -8.30 -2.76
C ARG A 110 17.01 -7.27 -2.17
N GLY A 111 16.82 -5.99 -2.47
CA GLY A 111 17.65 -4.90 -1.96
C GLY A 111 17.63 -4.81 -0.43
N ILE A 112 16.51 -5.16 0.20
CA ILE A 112 16.38 -5.24 1.66
C ILE A 112 16.63 -6.66 2.21
N GLY A 113 17.24 -7.56 1.44
CA GLY A 113 17.63 -8.89 1.91
C GLY A 113 16.46 -9.85 2.17
N LEU A 114 15.32 -9.64 1.51
CA LEU A 114 14.23 -10.61 1.44
C LEU A 114 14.34 -11.41 0.13
N THR A 115 13.89 -12.66 0.17
CA THR A 115 13.75 -13.54 -0.98
C THR A 115 12.32 -13.41 -1.52
N PRO A 116 12.10 -12.73 -2.65
CA PRO A 116 10.79 -12.74 -3.30
C PRO A 116 10.50 -14.12 -3.89
N VAL A 117 9.33 -14.66 -3.60
CA VAL A 117 8.87 -15.96 -4.12
C VAL A 117 7.55 -15.76 -4.86
N PRO A 118 7.42 -16.19 -6.12
CA PRO A 118 6.12 -16.20 -6.80
C PRO A 118 5.09 -17.00 -6.00
N ALA A 119 3.93 -16.42 -5.73
CA ALA A 119 2.91 -17.05 -4.88
C ALA A 119 2.19 -18.25 -5.54
N ALA A 120 2.36 -18.42 -6.86
CA ALA A 120 1.73 -19.48 -7.63
C ALA A 120 2.18 -20.87 -7.11
N GLY A 121 1.22 -21.71 -6.71
CA GLY A 121 1.49 -23.04 -6.17
C GLY A 121 2.04 -23.07 -4.75
N VAL A 122 2.19 -21.92 -4.08
CA VAL A 122 2.67 -21.85 -2.69
C VAL A 122 1.49 -21.75 -1.74
N GLU A 123 1.34 -22.76 -0.88
CA GLU A 123 0.41 -22.72 0.24
C GLU A 123 1.04 -21.97 1.42
N VAL A 124 0.38 -20.92 1.92
CA VAL A 124 0.93 -20.07 2.99
C VAL A 124 1.32 -20.87 4.25
N LYS A 125 0.56 -21.90 4.58
CA LYS A 125 0.81 -22.79 5.74
C LYS A 125 2.11 -23.60 5.65
N THR A 126 2.75 -23.69 4.47
CA THR A 126 4.03 -24.39 4.32
C THR A 126 5.23 -23.48 4.58
N LEU A 127 5.01 -22.17 4.67
CA LEU A 127 6.05 -21.20 5.00
C LEU A 127 6.32 -21.22 6.51
N GLN A 128 7.59 -21.08 6.88
CA GLN A 128 7.99 -20.96 8.27
C GLN A 128 7.91 -19.48 8.69
N PRO A 129 7.13 -19.12 9.73
CA PRO A 129 7.09 -17.77 10.25
C PRO A 129 8.48 -17.21 10.55
N GLY A 130 8.72 -15.96 10.17
CA GLY A 130 10.00 -15.27 10.40
C GLY A 130 11.08 -15.54 9.35
N ASP A 131 10.86 -16.44 8.38
CA ASP A 131 11.75 -16.56 7.22
C ASP A 131 11.83 -15.23 6.48
N PRO A 132 13.00 -14.85 5.92
CA PRO A 132 13.16 -13.63 5.14
C PRO A 132 12.57 -13.80 3.73
N VAL A 133 11.34 -14.30 3.63
CA VAL A 133 10.62 -14.58 2.38
C VAL A 133 9.43 -13.64 2.26
N CYS A 134 9.16 -13.20 1.04
CA CYS A 134 7.97 -12.42 0.73
C CYS A 134 7.30 -13.01 -0.51
N LEU A 135 6.01 -13.32 -0.41
CA LEU A 135 5.26 -13.81 -1.56
C LEU A 135 4.89 -12.64 -2.47
N VAL A 136 5.06 -12.83 -3.78
CA VAL A 136 4.62 -11.89 -4.82
C VAL A 136 3.58 -12.58 -5.69
N GLU A 137 2.34 -12.07 -5.66
CA GLU A 137 1.20 -12.64 -6.39
C GLU A 137 0.88 -11.75 -7.59
N ALA A 138 1.67 -11.94 -8.66
CA ALA A 138 1.53 -11.20 -9.90
C ALA A 138 0.45 -11.81 -10.80
N THR A 139 -0.57 -11.05 -11.18
CA THR A 139 -1.62 -11.52 -12.11
C THR A 139 -2.26 -10.39 -12.91
N ASP A 140 -2.49 -10.63 -14.20
CA ASP A 140 -3.32 -9.76 -15.06
C ASP A 140 -4.82 -10.03 -14.90
N GLU A 141 -5.19 -11.17 -14.30
CA GLU A 141 -6.59 -11.53 -14.06
C GLU A 141 -7.21 -10.68 -12.94
N PRO A 142 -8.45 -10.20 -13.10
CA PRO A 142 -9.17 -9.54 -12.02
C PRO A 142 -9.24 -10.38 -10.75
N VAL A 143 -8.99 -9.74 -9.62
CA VAL A 143 -9.06 -10.39 -8.31
C VAL A 143 -10.50 -10.41 -7.81
N HIS A 144 -10.95 -11.60 -7.42
CA HIS A 144 -12.15 -11.77 -6.60
C HIS A 144 -11.80 -11.58 -5.13
N ALA A 145 -11.90 -10.34 -4.62
CA ALA A 145 -11.38 -9.96 -3.31
C ALA A 145 -11.90 -10.83 -2.15
N SER A 146 -13.17 -11.20 -2.12
CA SER A 146 -13.74 -12.08 -1.07
C SER A 146 -13.09 -13.47 -1.08
N ARG A 147 -12.89 -14.06 -2.26
CA ARG A 147 -12.18 -15.33 -2.42
C ARG A 147 -10.70 -15.20 -2.05
N TRP A 148 -10.08 -14.09 -2.43
CA TRP A 148 -8.69 -13.82 -2.09
C TRP A 148 -8.51 -13.76 -0.57
N LEU A 149 -9.38 -13.02 0.14
CA LEU A 149 -9.38 -12.94 1.59
C LEU A 149 -9.65 -14.30 2.24
N ALA A 150 -10.61 -15.08 1.75
CA ALA A 150 -10.87 -16.42 2.27
C ALA A 150 -9.66 -17.37 2.08
N THR A 151 -8.92 -17.21 0.99
CA THR A 151 -7.77 -18.07 0.65
C THR A 151 -6.52 -17.67 1.41
N ARG A 152 -6.25 -16.36 1.53
CA ARG A 152 -5.02 -15.84 2.14
C ARG A 152 -5.17 -15.50 3.62
N SER A 153 -6.40 -15.28 4.09
CA SER A 153 -6.74 -14.95 5.48
C SER A 153 -5.80 -13.92 6.13
N PRO A 154 -5.62 -12.72 5.53
CA PRO A 154 -4.74 -11.71 6.08
C PRO A 154 -5.26 -11.18 7.42
N ALA A 155 -4.35 -11.00 8.38
CA ALA A 155 -4.63 -10.33 9.64
C ALA A 155 -4.59 -8.79 9.51
N LEU A 156 -3.87 -8.30 8.50
CA LEU A 156 -3.66 -6.88 8.21
C LEU A 156 -3.57 -6.68 6.69
N VAL A 157 -4.16 -5.60 6.19
CA VAL A 157 -3.99 -5.14 4.80
C VAL A 157 -3.46 -3.71 4.78
N VAL A 158 -2.33 -3.50 4.12
CA VAL A 158 -1.70 -2.19 3.97
C VAL A 158 -1.67 -1.82 2.49
N ALA A 159 -2.04 -0.59 2.15
CA ALA A 159 -1.82 -0.03 0.83
C ALA A 159 -0.74 1.06 0.94
N ILE A 160 0.29 0.98 0.10
CA ILE A 160 1.40 1.94 0.07
C ILE A 160 1.59 2.36 -1.38
N GLU A 161 1.34 3.63 -1.66
CA GLU A 161 1.46 4.20 -2.99
C GLU A 161 0.72 3.34 -4.04
N ARG A 162 -0.53 3.05 -3.71
CA ARG A 162 -1.42 2.27 -4.54
C ARG A 162 -2.51 3.22 -5.06
N PRO A 163 -2.70 3.38 -6.38
CA PRO A 163 -3.77 4.21 -6.92
C PRO A 163 -5.12 3.81 -6.34
N GLY A 164 -5.87 4.81 -5.87
CA GLY A 164 -7.23 4.68 -5.38
C GLY A 164 -8.23 5.15 -6.43
N GLN A 165 -9.30 4.40 -6.60
CA GLN A 165 -10.35 4.72 -7.55
C GLN A 165 -11.16 5.95 -7.09
N ALA A 166 -11.33 6.91 -7.99
CA ALA A 166 -12.24 8.03 -7.78
C ALA A 166 -13.70 7.54 -7.76
N ALA A 167 -14.61 8.38 -7.27
CA ALA A 167 -16.05 8.06 -7.24
C ALA A 167 -16.64 7.75 -8.64
N THR A 168 -15.98 8.18 -9.72
CA THR A 168 -16.34 7.91 -11.11
C THR A 168 -15.91 6.53 -11.62
N GLY A 169 -15.12 5.79 -10.84
CA GLY A 169 -14.55 4.51 -11.28
C GLY A 169 -13.16 4.63 -11.93
N VAL A 170 -12.65 5.86 -12.11
CA VAL A 170 -11.39 6.13 -12.81
C VAL A 170 -10.24 6.29 -11.83
N TYR A 171 -9.07 5.75 -12.19
CA TYR A 171 -7.81 6.00 -11.49
C TYR A 171 -7.07 7.15 -12.14
N HIS A 172 -6.62 8.12 -11.35
CA HIS A 172 -5.92 9.29 -11.85
C HIS A 172 -4.48 9.35 -11.35
N SER A 173 -3.55 9.78 -12.20
CA SER A 173 -2.24 10.26 -11.74
C SER A 173 -2.38 11.63 -11.07
N MET A 174 -1.31 12.10 -10.41
CA MET A 174 -1.22 13.44 -9.82
C MET A 174 -1.47 14.59 -10.82
N SER A 175 -1.31 14.33 -12.12
CA SER A 175 -1.60 15.30 -13.19
C SER A 175 -3.06 15.29 -13.64
N GLY A 176 -3.90 14.44 -13.06
CA GLY A 176 -5.31 14.25 -13.44
C GLY A 176 -5.52 13.36 -14.67
N ARG A 177 -4.49 12.65 -15.14
CA ARG A 177 -4.60 11.73 -16.28
C ARG A 177 -5.17 10.39 -15.85
N ASP A 178 -6.06 9.83 -16.66
CA ASP A 178 -6.54 8.45 -16.51
C ASP A 178 -5.38 7.46 -16.65
N VAL A 179 -5.21 6.60 -15.64
CA VAL A 179 -4.23 5.51 -15.59
C VAL A 179 -4.90 4.15 -15.38
N SER A 180 -6.23 4.06 -15.56
CA SER A 180 -7.01 2.85 -15.28
C SER A 180 -6.57 1.66 -16.15
N HIS A 181 -6.09 1.91 -17.38
CA HIS A 181 -5.57 0.85 -18.27
C HIS A 181 -4.27 0.21 -17.77
N CYS A 182 -3.57 0.86 -16.84
CA CYS A 182 -2.37 0.33 -16.19
C CYS A 182 -2.71 -0.59 -15.02
N LEU A 183 -3.94 -0.58 -14.53
CA LEU A 183 -4.28 -1.12 -13.23
C LEU A 183 -5.24 -2.29 -13.33
N ASN A 184 -5.08 -3.18 -12.37
CA ASN A 184 -6.05 -4.20 -12.03
C ASN A 184 -6.79 -3.79 -10.73
N ASN A 185 -7.84 -4.53 -10.36
CA ASN A 185 -8.74 -4.18 -9.25
C ASN A 185 -8.20 -4.55 -7.85
N PHE A 186 -6.88 -4.53 -7.62
CA PHE A 186 -6.29 -4.96 -6.33
C PHE A 186 -6.76 -4.12 -5.13
N GLU A 187 -7.20 -2.87 -5.31
CA GLU A 187 -7.81 -2.08 -4.23
C GLU A 187 -9.09 -2.71 -3.66
N GLU A 188 -9.77 -3.59 -4.42
CA GLU A 188 -10.92 -4.35 -3.92
C GLU A 188 -10.53 -5.24 -2.73
N ILE A 189 -9.27 -5.70 -2.65
CA ILE A 189 -8.76 -6.43 -1.49
C ILE A 189 -8.81 -5.54 -0.26
N PHE A 190 -8.38 -4.28 -0.37
CA PHE A 190 -8.41 -3.31 0.72
C PHE A 190 -9.85 -3.01 1.16
N ARG A 191 -10.75 -2.77 0.19
CA ARG A 191 -12.16 -2.47 0.47
C ARG A 191 -12.88 -3.65 1.12
N ALA A 192 -12.69 -4.86 0.58
CA ALA A 192 -13.27 -6.08 1.13
C ALA A 192 -12.71 -6.39 2.52
N ALA A 193 -11.42 -6.16 2.76
CA ALA A 193 -10.80 -6.36 4.07
C ALA A 193 -11.42 -5.43 5.10
N HIS A 194 -11.54 -4.14 4.77
CA HIS A 194 -12.19 -3.16 5.63
C HIS A 194 -13.65 -3.55 5.94
N ALA A 195 -14.43 -3.94 4.92
CA ALA A 195 -15.81 -4.38 5.10
C ALA A 195 -15.94 -5.65 5.96
N ALA A 196 -14.93 -6.53 5.93
CA ALA A 196 -14.86 -7.73 6.74
C ALA A 196 -14.33 -7.49 8.17
N GLY A 197 -14.03 -6.23 8.54
CA GLY A 197 -13.49 -5.88 9.87
C GLY A 197 -11.99 -6.19 10.04
N ILE A 198 -11.28 -6.52 8.96
CA ILE A 198 -9.82 -6.65 8.97
C ILE A 198 -9.24 -5.24 9.01
N TRP A 199 -8.21 -5.03 9.84
CA TRP A 199 -7.60 -3.72 9.96
C TRP A 199 -6.90 -3.32 8.66
N THR A 200 -7.09 -2.07 8.24
CA THR A 200 -6.51 -1.54 7.01
C THR A 200 -5.75 -0.24 7.23
N ILE A 201 -4.61 -0.09 6.56
CA ILE A 201 -3.74 1.10 6.65
C ILE A 201 -3.42 1.59 5.24
N GLY A 202 -3.70 2.85 4.95
CA GLY A 202 -3.30 3.50 3.69
C GLY A 202 -2.14 4.47 3.90
N VAL A 203 -1.16 4.43 3.00
CA VAL A 203 0.00 5.32 2.94
C VAL A 203 0.09 5.90 1.54
N GLY A 204 0.17 7.22 1.44
CA GLY A 204 0.30 7.96 0.18
C GLY A 204 0.76 9.39 0.46
N ASP A 205 1.11 10.11 -0.60
CA ASP A 205 1.68 11.46 -0.51
C ASP A 205 0.99 12.50 -1.42
N GLY A 206 0.11 12.04 -2.31
CA GLY A 206 -0.49 12.77 -3.39
C GLY A 206 -1.98 13.05 -3.22
N GLY A 207 -2.73 12.16 -2.59
CA GLY A 207 -4.18 12.29 -2.36
C GLY A 207 -5.05 11.43 -3.29
N ASN A 208 -4.45 10.77 -4.28
CA ASN A 208 -5.09 9.88 -5.24
C ASN A 208 -4.85 8.39 -4.92
N GLU A 209 -4.28 8.07 -3.78
CA GLU A 209 -3.95 6.73 -3.32
C GLU A 209 -5.06 6.13 -2.43
N VAL A 210 -5.06 4.81 -2.34
CA VAL A 210 -5.92 4.06 -1.43
C VAL A 210 -5.74 4.55 0.01
N GLY A 211 -6.86 4.93 0.64
CA GLY A 211 -6.89 5.49 2.00
C GLY A 211 -7.11 7.00 2.05
N MET A 212 -6.73 7.73 0.99
CA MET A 212 -6.87 9.20 0.93
C MET A 212 -8.33 9.68 0.82
N GLY A 213 -9.27 8.78 0.59
CA GLY A 213 -10.71 9.07 0.65
C GLY A 213 -11.18 9.67 1.98
N LYS A 214 -10.50 9.34 3.10
CA LYS A 214 -10.78 9.98 4.41
C LYS A 214 -10.38 11.46 4.45
N LEU A 215 -9.47 11.87 3.57
CA LEU A 215 -8.94 13.23 3.45
C LEU A 215 -9.52 13.97 2.24
N ARG A 216 -10.58 13.45 1.59
CA ARG A 216 -11.15 13.98 0.34
C ARG A 216 -11.36 15.49 0.32
N ARG A 217 -11.82 16.06 1.44
CA ARG A 217 -12.01 17.52 1.57
C ARG A 217 -10.70 18.29 1.42
N ILE A 218 -9.62 17.80 2.04
CA ILE A 218 -8.29 18.41 1.97
C ILE A 218 -7.67 18.19 0.59
N VAL A 219 -7.80 16.98 0.04
CA VAL A 219 -7.35 16.65 -1.31
C VAL A 219 -7.95 17.65 -2.31
N ARG A 220 -9.27 17.84 -2.29
CA ARG A 220 -9.96 18.79 -3.18
C ARG A 220 -9.49 20.24 -3.04
N ALA A 221 -9.14 20.66 -1.83
CA ALA A 221 -8.78 22.04 -1.54
C ALA A 221 -7.30 22.37 -1.83
N HIS A 222 -6.40 21.38 -1.71
CA HIS A 222 -4.95 21.63 -1.68
C HIS A 222 -4.14 20.80 -2.69
N VAL A 223 -4.72 19.76 -3.30
CA VAL A 223 -4.03 18.93 -4.29
C VAL A 223 -4.40 19.42 -5.70
N LYS A 224 -3.40 19.56 -6.55
CA LYS A 224 -3.60 19.89 -7.97
C LYS A 224 -4.43 18.79 -8.64
N ALA A 225 -5.48 19.17 -9.37
CA ALA A 225 -6.47 18.25 -9.95
C ALA A 225 -7.27 17.43 -8.91
N GLY A 226 -7.26 17.82 -7.63
CA GLY A 226 -7.98 17.11 -6.56
C GLY A 226 -9.50 17.05 -6.73
N GLU A 227 -10.11 17.91 -7.57
CA GLU A 227 -11.54 17.85 -7.90
C GLU A 227 -11.92 16.58 -8.68
N ALA A 228 -11.00 16.05 -9.49
CA ALA A 228 -11.17 14.83 -10.27
C ALA A 228 -11.04 13.56 -9.43
N CYS A 229 -10.59 13.68 -8.17
CA CYS A 229 -10.47 12.60 -7.20
C CYS A 229 -11.74 12.49 -6.32
#